data_AF-A0A7W9SFR7-F1
#
_entry.id   AF-A0A7W9SFR7-F1
#
_cell.length_a   1.000
_cell.length_b   1.000
_cell.length_c   1.000
_cell.angle_alpha   90.00
_cell.angle_beta   90.00
_cell.angle_gamma   90.00
#
_symmetry.space_group_name_H-M   'P 1'
#
loop_
_entity.id
_entity.type
_entity.pdbx_description
1 polymer ?
#
loop_
_entity_poly.entity_id
_entity_poly.type
_entity_poly.pdbx_seq_one_letter_code
_entity_poly.pdbx_strand_id
1 'polypeptide(L)'
;MMNQTFIDNAKVMAKGQVTIPKDIREILGVSCGDRITFVVENGSVRLINSAVYAMQILQAQMEGEAEQNDLSTDEAIMDLVKEVRAESVE
;
A
#
# COMPACT_ATOMS: atom_id res chain seq x y z
N MET A 1 -19.25 -2.94 11.36
CA MET A 1 -17.79 -2.90 11.17
C MET A 1 -17.17 -2.67 12.53
N MET A 2 -16.49 -3.66 13.09
CA MET A 2 -15.91 -3.52 14.44
C MET A 2 -14.54 -2.84 14.30
N ASN A 3 -14.47 -1.54 14.63
CA ASN A 3 -13.20 -0.90 14.93
C ASN A 3 -12.69 -1.45 16.25
N GLN A 4 -11.99 -2.60 16.21
CA GLN A 4 -11.22 -3.07 17.34
C GLN A 4 -9.93 -2.27 17.39
N THR A 5 -9.96 -1.18 18.15
CA THR A 5 -8.74 -0.49 18.56
C THR A 5 -7.97 -1.42 19.49
N PHE A 6 -6.94 -2.09 18.96
CA PHE A 6 -6.04 -2.94 19.73
C PHE A 6 -4.82 -2.12 20.14
N ILE A 7 -4.63 -1.97 21.46
CA ILE A 7 -3.50 -1.24 22.03
C ILE A 7 -2.67 -2.28 22.79
N ASP A 8 -1.46 -2.51 22.31
CA ASP A 8 -0.51 -3.44 22.94
C ASP A 8 0.85 -2.79 23.07
N ASN A 9 1.58 -3.18 24.11
CA ASN A 9 2.88 -2.62 24.44
C ASN A 9 3.95 -3.67 24.14
N ALA A 10 4.85 -3.36 23.21
CA ALA A 10 5.97 -4.24 22.88
C ALA A 10 7.28 -3.72 23.49
N LYS A 11 8.07 -4.62 24.07
CA LYS A 11 9.40 -4.29 24.57
C LYS A 11 10.40 -4.25 23.42
N VAL A 12 11.20 -3.19 23.38
CA VAL A 12 12.37 -3.12 22.50
C VAL A 12 13.46 -4.05 23.06
N MET A 13 13.89 -4.99 22.24
CA MET A 13 14.93 -5.95 22.60
C MET A 13 16.33 -5.32 22.48
N ALA A 14 17.35 -5.97 23.04
CA ALA A 14 18.73 -5.43 23.08
C ALA A 14 19.33 -5.07 21.71
N LYS A 15 18.79 -5.63 20.61
CA LYS A 15 19.20 -5.35 19.23
C LYS A 15 18.33 -4.30 18.51
N GLY A 16 17.50 -3.55 19.24
CA GLY A 16 16.55 -2.60 18.64
C GLY A 16 15.38 -3.27 17.92
N GLN A 17 15.17 -4.58 18.12
CA GLN A 17 14.07 -5.33 17.51
C GLN A 17 12.80 -5.18 18.35
N VAL A 18 11.66 -5.07 17.68
CA VAL A 18 10.32 -5.11 18.27
C VAL A 18 9.58 -6.29 17.67
N THR A 19 8.96 -7.11 18.53
CA THR A 19 8.14 -8.24 18.08
C THR A 19 6.74 -7.76 17.74
N ILE A 20 6.21 -8.17 16.60
CA ILE A 20 4.81 -7.93 16.22
C ILE A 20 3.97 -9.12 16.70
N PRO A 21 3.00 -8.93 17.61
CA PRO A 21 2.05 -9.96 18.05
C PRO A 21 1.35 -10.66 16.89
N LYS A 22 0.90 -11.90 17.10
CA LYS A 22 0.22 -12.69 16.06
C LYS A 22 -1.02 -11.97 15.52
N ASP A 23 -1.83 -11.43 16.41
CA ASP A 23 -3.09 -10.78 16.05
C ASP A 23 -2.85 -9.53 15.19
N ILE A 24 -1.82 -8.74 15.51
CA ILE A 24 -1.43 -7.57 14.69
C ILE A 24 -0.92 -8.02 13.30
N ARG A 25 -0.16 -9.13 13.23
CA ARG A 25 0.30 -9.68 11.93
C ARG A 25 -0.85 -10.13 11.04
N GLU A 26 -1.89 -10.75 11.63
CA GLU A 26 -3.08 -11.17 10.89
C GLU A 26 -3.86 -9.97 10.34
N ILE A 27 -4.00 -8.89 11.13
CA ILE A 27 -4.65 -7.64 10.69
C ILE A 27 -3.84 -6.94 9.59
N LEU A 28 -2.51 -6.91 9.72
CA LEU A 28 -1.62 -6.34 8.71
C LEU A 28 -1.48 -7.23 7.46
N GLY A 29 -1.95 -8.48 7.52
CA GLY A 29 -1.81 -9.46 6.44
C GLY A 29 -0.35 -9.77 6.11
N VAL A 30 0.53 -9.84 7.13
CA VAL A 30 1.97 -10.07 6.95
C VAL A 30 2.41 -11.41 7.55
N SER A 31 3.22 -12.14 6.80
CA SER A 31 3.79 -13.43 7.13
C SER A 31 5.32 -13.36 7.26
N CYS A 32 5.93 -14.48 7.68
CA CYS A 32 7.39 -14.57 7.71
C CYS A 32 7.97 -14.41 6.30
N GLY A 33 8.85 -13.44 6.11
CA GLY A 33 9.44 -13.10 4.80
C GLY A 33 8.83 -11.88 4.13
N ASP A 34 7.68 -11.40 4.61
CA ASP A 34 7.04 -10.20 4.07
C ASP A 34 7.73 -8.93 4.55
N ARG A 35 7.61 -7.88 3.73
CA ARG A 35 8.17 -6.56 4.02
C ARG A 35 7.09 -5.65 4.61
N ILE A 36 7.52 -4.83 5.57
CA ILE A 36 6.69 -3.81 6.23
C ILE A 36 7.33 -2.46 5.97
N THR A 37 6.52 -1.48 5.61
CA THR A 37 6.91 -0.09 5.44
C THR A 37 6.60 0.69 6.72
N PHE A 38 7.57 1.48 7.17
CA PHE A 38 7.43 2.40 8.29
C PHE A 38 7.16 3.80 7.74
N VAL A 39 5.99 4.36 8.06
CA VAL A 39 5.65 5.73 7.71
C VAL A 39 5.74 6.58 8.97
N VAL A 40 6.62 7.59 8.95
CA VAL A 40 6.85 8.48 10.10
C VAL A 40 6.25 9.85 9.78
N GLU A 41 5.23 10.25 10.53
CA GLU A 41 4.56 11.54 10.36
C GLU A 41 4.22 12.13 11.72
N ASN A 42 4.51 13.42 11.93
CA ASN A 42 4.12 14.16 13.13
C ASN A 42 4.52 13.48 14.46
N GLY A 43 5.69 12.83 14.48
CA GLY A 43 6.18 12.09 15.66
C GLY A 43 5.49 10.76 15.93
N SER A 44 4.57 10.33 15.05
CA SER A 44 3.93 9.02 15.08
C SER A 44 4.52 8.10 14.01
N VAL A 45 4.64 6.82 14.32
CA VAL A 45 5.10 5.79 13.38
C VAL A 45 3.92 4.87 13.07
N ARG A 46 3.62 4.69 11.78
CA ARG A 46 2.62 3.74 11.28
C ARG A 46 3.32 2.61 10.53
N LEU A 47 2.83 1.39 10.75
CA LEU A 47 3.29 0.18 10.05
C LEU A 47 2.27 -0.18 8.99
N ILE A 48 2.73 -0.33 7.74
CA ILE A 48 1.87 -0.68 6.61
C ILE A 48 2.51 -1.83 5.84
N ASN A 49 1.70 -2.77 5.35
CA ASN A 49 2.18 -3.81 4.43
C ASN A 49 2.79 -3.14 3.18
N SER A 50 4.04 -3.46 2.83
CA SER A 50 4.75 -2.76 1.76
C SER A 50 4.11 -2.94 0.38
N ALA A 51 3.49 -4.10 0.11
CA ALA A 51 2.83 -4.35 -1.17
C ALA A 51 1.55 -3.52 -1.29
N VAL A 52 0.75 -3.47 -0.23
CA VAL A 52 -0.45 -2.63 -0.16
C VAL A 52 -0.08 -1.15 -0.28
N TYR A 53 0.96 -0.72 0.43
CA TYR A 53 1.42 0.67 0.39
C TYR A 53 1.92 1.08 -1.00
N ALA A 54 2.67 0.21 -1.69
CA ALA A 54 3.12 0.49 -3.05
C ALA A 54 1.93 0.62 -4.01
N MET A 55 0.92 -0.26 -3.90
CA MET A 55 -0.30 -0.14 -4.70
C MET A 55 -1.09 1.12 -4.39
N GLN A 56 -1.17 1.53 -3.12
CA GLN A 56 -1.84 2.79 -2.74
C GLN A 56 -1.12 4.02 -3.30
N ILE A 57 0.21 4.04 -3.26
CA ILE A 57 0.97 5.12 -3.89
C ILE A 57 0.76 5.13 -5.40
N LEU A 58 0.82 3.96 -6.05
CA LEU A 58 0.58 3.85 -7.48
C LEU A 58 -0.83 4.32 -7.85
N GLN A 59 -1.85 3.89 -7.10
CA GLN A 59 -3.23 4.35 -7.31
C GLN A 59 -3.39 5.85 -7.07
N ALA A 60 -2.79 6.40 -6.01
CA ALA A 60 -2.84 7.84 -5.74
C ALA A 60 -2.12 8.66 -6.82
N GLN A 61 -1.04 8.13 -7.41
CA GLN A 61 -0.38 8.74 -8.57
C GLN A 61 -1.25 8.66 -9.82
N MET A 62 -1.92 7.53 -10.05
CA MET A 62 -2.82 7.32 -11.19
C MET A 62 -4.12 8.12 -11.06
N GLU A 63 -4.67 8.35 -9.86
CA GLU A 63 -5.81 9.25 -9.64
C GLU A 63 -5.46 10.70 -10.01
N GLY A 64 -4.26 11.15 -9.67
CA GLY A 64 -3.76 12.47 -10.08
C GLY A 64 -3.52 12.61 -11.60
N GLU A 65 -3.24 11.50 -12.29
CA GLU A 65 -3.09 11.48 -13.75
C GLU A 65 -4.41 11.23 -14.50
N ALA A 66 -5.38 10.55 -13.87
CA ALA A 66 -6.73 10.31 -14.42
C ALA A 66 -7.57 11.59 -14.46
N GLU A 67 -7.41 12.50 -13.48
CA GLU A 67 -8.00 13.85 -13.52
C GLU A 67 -7.39 14.74 -14.62
N GLN A 68 -6.15 14.51 -15.04
CA GLN A 68 -5.55 15.23 -16.17
C GLN A 68 -5.90 14.64 -17.54
N ASN A 69 -6.29 13.37 -17.62
CA ASN A 69 -6.49 12.64 -18.88
C ASN A 69 -7.94 12.19 -19.13
N ASP A 70 -8.91 12.56 -18.30
CA ASP A 70 -10.33 12.22 -18.46
C ASP A 70 -10.58 10.69 -18.61
N LEU A 71 -9.73 9.88 -17.97
CA LEU A 71 -9.76 8.40 -18.03
C LEU A 71 -10.77 7.81 -17.02
N SER A 72 -11.88 8.51 -16.77
CA SER A 72 -12.86 8.17 -15.73
C SER A 72 -13.79 7.01 -16.12
N THR A 73 -13.66 6.47 -17.33
CA THR A 73 -14.52 5.41 -17.87
C THR A 73 -13.71 4.22 -18.38
N ASP A 74 -14.22 3.01 -18.18
CA ASP A 74 -13.67 1.75 -18.72
C ASP A 74 -13.40 1.81 -20.23
N GLU A 75 -14.14 2.64 -20.97
CA GLU A 75 -13.95 2.89 -22.40
C GLU A 75 -12.64 3.65 -22.70
N ALA A 76 -12.31 4.65 -21.90
CA ALA A 76 -11.08 5.43 -22.07
C ALA A 76 -9.83 4.61 -21.73
N ILE A 77 -9.94 3.70 -20.74
CA ILE A 77 -8.91 2.72 -20.40
C ILE A 77 -8.71 1.73 -21.56
N MET A 78 -9.79 1.26 -22.18
CA MET A 78 -9.72 0.35 -23.35
C MET A 78 -9.04 1.00 -24.56
N ASP A 79 -9.27 2.28 -24.81
CA ASP A 79 -8.65 2.97 -25.95
C ASP A 79 -7.17 3.27 -25.74
N LEU A 80 -6.75 3.65 -24.52
CA LEU A 80 -5.33 3.76 -24.17
C LEU A 80 -4.58 2.43 -24.36
N VAL A 81 -5.18 1.32 -23.92
CA VAL A 81 -4.59 -0.02 -24.09
C VAL A 81 -4.48 -0.40 -25.56
N LYS A 82 -5.40 0.06 -26.43
CA LYS A 82 -5.29 -0.17 -27.88
C LYS A 82 -4.17 0.65 -28.50
N GLU A 83 -4.00 1.92 -28.13
CA GLU A 83 -2.91 2.76 -28.66
C GLU A 83 -1.53 2.22 -28.28
N VAL A 84 -1.30 1.88 -27.00
CA VAL A 84 -0.03 1.31 -26.54
C VAL A 84 0.30 -0.02 -27.25
N ARG A 85 -0.74 -0.80 -27.58
CA ARG A 85 -0.58 -2.08 -28.28
C ARG A 85 -0.34 -1.90 -29.80
N ALA A 86 -0.78 -0.79 -30.38
CA ALA A 86 -0.48 -0.42 -31.75
C ALA A 86 0.96 0.09 -31.91
N GLU A 87 1.48 0.86 -30.93
CA GLU A 87 2.88 1.32 -30.92
C GLU A 87 3.92 0.20 -30.69
N SER A 88 3.52 -0.99 -30.25
CA SER A 88 4.42 -2.16 -30.16
C SER A 88 4.54 -2.95 -31.47
N VAL A 89 3.86 -2.50 -32.52
CA VAL A 89 3.91 -3.06 -33.87
C VAL A 89 4.45 -2.00 -34.84
N GLU A 90 5.61 -1.43 -34.53
CA GLU A 90 6.54 -0.85 -35.51
C GLU A 90 7.98 -1.00 -35.05
#